data_AF-A0ABD6P0B4-F1
#
_entry.id   AF-A0ABD6P0B4-F1
#
_cell.length_a   1.000
_cell.length_b   1.000
_cell.length_c   1.000
_cell.angle_alpha   90.00
_cell.angle_beta   90.00
_cell.angle_gamma   90.00
#
_symmetry.space_group_name_H-M   'P 1'
#
loop_
_entity.id
_entity.type
_entity.pdbx_description
1 polymer ?
#
loop_
_entity_poly.entity_id
_entity_poly.type
_entity_poly.pdbx_seq_one_letter_code
_entity_poly.pdbx_strand_id
1 'polypeptide(L)'
;MTGQQFLPAYIPQDVDMTAIKAQVAADGVSAPPSAMPGLLDVVNQARADGINLKIVLLDHNPPNDTPLRDISTVVGADYHDATVLTLSPNYVGSYSTQFPRVTLEAGEDIAKTGNPVVSAQHFLHELNAPEFPWTGLTIFLLVVVFAAAVGTRLLQVRGRRPATPAPTPDTPPDATGSA
;
A
#
# COMPACT_ATOMS: atom_id res chain seq x y z
N MET A 1 11.43 -4.89 20.96
CA MET A 1 11.98 -3.56 20.68
C MET A 1 12.85 -3.69 19.44
N THR A 2 12.24 -3.79 18.27
CA THR A 2 12.95 -3.81 16.99
C THR A 2 13.17 -2.35 16.61
N GLY A 3 14.41 -1.88 16.77
CA GLY A 3 14.79 -0.54 16.34
C GLY A 3 14.59 -0.44 14.82
N GLN A 4 13.69 0.44 14.41
CA GLN A 4 13.54 0.83 13.02
C GLN A 4 14.89 1.38 12.58
N GLN A 5 15.61 0.65 11.72
CA GLN A 5 16.84 1.15 11.13
C GLN A 5 16.48 2.43 10.38
N PHE A 6 16.91 3.58 10.91
CA PHE A 6 16.87 4.82 10.16
C PHE A 6 17.83 4.65 8.99
N LEU A 7 17.28 4.45 7.79
CA LEU A 7 18.05 4.64 6.57
C LEU A 7 18.61 6.07 6.61
N PRO A 8 19.83 6.31 6.11
CA PRO A 8 20.35 7.66 6.01
C PRO A 8 19.38 8.52 5.19
N ALA A 9 18.75 9.51 5.81
CA ALA A 9 17.92 10.47 5.10
C ALA A 9 18.83 11.33 4.20
N TYR A 10 18.55 11.34 2.90
CA TYR A 10 19.24 12.20 1.95
C TYR A 10 18.46 13.52 1.82
N ILE A 11 18.79 14.46 2.70
CA ILE A 11 18.24 15.82 2.66
C ILE A 11 19.25 16.73 1.93
N PRO A 12 18.84 17.45 0.87
CA PRO A 12 19.68 18.43 0.19
C PRO A 12 20.21 19.48 1.18
N GLN A 13 21.47 19.88 1.02
CA GLN A 13 22.17 20.75 2.00
C GLN A 13 21.57 22.15 2.11
N ASP A 14 20.88 22.58 1.06
CA ASP A 14 20.18 23.86 0.93
C ASP A 14 18.75 23.83 1.51
N VAL A 15 18.29 22.66 1.98
CA VAL A 15 17.00 22.51 2.66
C VAL A 15 17.17 22.69 4.17
N ASP A 16 16.64 23.79 4.71
CA ASP A 16 16.58 24.03 6.15
C ASP A 16 15.41 23.26 6.80
N MET A 17 15.71 22.06 7.28
CA MET A 17 14.72 21.22 7.96
C MET A 17 14.18 21.81 9.25
N THR A 18 14.95 22.67 9.94
CA THR A 18 14.49 23.31 11.17
C THR A 18 13.41 24.33 10.86
N ALA A 19 13.64 25.15 9.83
CA ALA A 19 12.65 26.11 9.35
C ALA A 19 11.39 25.41 8.83
N ILE A 20 11.53 24.34 8.03
CA ILE A 20 10.40 23.55 7.52
C ILE A 20 9.56 23.01 8.67
N LYS A 21 10.18 22.36 9.66
CA LYS A 21 9.47 21.80 10.82
C LYS A 21 8.74 22.88 11.61
N ALA A 22 9.36 24.04 11.80
CA ALA A 22 8.73 25.16 12.49
C ALA A 22 7.50 25.70 11.75
N GLN A 23 7.59 25.87 10.43
CA GLN A 23 6.46 26.33 9.60
C GLN A 23 5.32 25.28 9.57
N VAL A 24 5.65 24.01 9.37
CA VAL A 24 4.67 22.91 9.41
C VAL A 24 4.00 22.81 10.79
N ALA A 25 4.73 23.06 11.87
CA ALA A 25 4.14 23.05 13.22
C ALA A 25 3.17 24.23 13.44
N ALA A 26 3.48 25.39 12.88
CA ALA A 26 2.64 26.59 13.02
C ALA A 26 1.37 26.50 12.17
N ASP A 27 1.53 26.22 10.86
CA ASP A 27 0.48 26.43 9.88
C ASP A 27 0.06 25.15 9.15
N GLY A 28 0.78 24.04 9.36
CA GLY A 28 0.61 22.80 8.60
C GLY A 28 1.22 22.85 7.20
N VAL A 29 1.76 23.99 6.78
CA VAL A 29 2.36 24.20 5.46
C VAL A 29 3.71 24.89 5.59
N SER A 30 4.72 24.38 4.88
CA SER A 30 5.99 25.07 4.63
C SER A 30 6.13 25.32 3.14
N ALA A 31 5.97 26.56 2.70
CA ALA A 31 5.97 26.91 1.28
C ALA A 31 6.36 28.38 1.04
N PRO A 32 6.79 28.75 -0.19
CA PRO A 32 6.93 30.14 -0.59
C PRO A 32 5.61 30.93 -0.46
N PRO A 33 5.66 32.23 -0.15
CA PRO A 33 4.45 33.04 0.10
C PRO A 33 3.42 33.03 -1.03
N SER A 34 3.86 32.85 -2.28
CA SER A 34 2.97 32.81 -3.45
C SER A 34 2.08 31.57 -3.51
N ALA A 35 2.52 30.43 -2.97
CA ALA A 35 1.77 29.17 -2.96
C ALA A 35 1.03 28.94 -1.64
N MET A 36 1.44 29.62 -0.56
CA MET A 36 0.94 29.42 0.80
C MET A 36 -0.60 29.47 0.91
N PRO A 37 -1.31 30.47 0.38
CA PRO A 37 -2.76 30.55 0.58
C PRO A 37 -3.51 29.33 0.02
N GLY A 38 -3.19 28.93 -1.22
CA GLY A 38 -3.85 27.79 -1.86
C GLY A 38 -3.51 26.45 -1.20
N LEU A 39 -2.30 26.29 -0.65
CA LEU A 39 -1.92 25.07 0.07
C LEU A 39 -2.58 25.00 1.45
N LEU A 40 -2.75 26.14 2.14
CA LEU A 40 -3.50 26.21 3.39
C LEU A 40 -4.97 25.82 3.17
N ASP A 41 -5.58 26.23 2.06
CA ASP A 41 -6.94 25.80 1.71
C ASP A 41 -7.05 24.28 1.58
N VAL A 42 -6.06 23.63 0.94
CA VAL A 42 -6.02 22.15 0.82
C VAL A 42 -5.83 21.47 2.18
N VAL A 43 -4.97 21.99 3.05
CA VAL A 43 -4.79 21.46 4.42
C VAL A 43 -6.08 21.62 5.24
N ASN A 44 -6.76 22.76 5.11
CA ASN A 44 -8.04 22.99 5.78
C ASN A 44 -9.14 22.05 5.27
N GLN A 45 -9.21 21.82 3.95
CA GLN A 45 -10.11 20.83 3.37
C GLN A 45 -9.82 19.42 3.89
N ALA A 46 -8.55 19.00 3.85
CA ALA A 46 -8.15 17.70 4.37
C ALA A 46 -8.56 17.51 5.84
N ARG A 47 -8.37 18.55 6.67
CA ARG A 47 -8.80 18.54 8.07
C ARG A 47 -10.31 18.37 8.20
N ALA A 48 -11.10 19.02 7.35
CA ALA A 48 -12.55 18.86 7.32
C ALA A 48 -12.98 17.43 6.95
N ASP A 49 -12.19 16.77 6.10
CA ASP A 49 -12.36 15.36 5.71
C ASP A 49 -11.79 14.37 6.76
N GLY A 50 -11.24 14.88 7.88
CA GLY A 50 -10.67 14.06 8.96
C GLY A 50 -9.22 13.62 8.74
N ILE A 51 -8.53 14.19 7.75
CA ILE A 51 -7.13 13.91 7.42
C ILE A 51 -6.23 15.02 7.98
N ASN A 52 -5.30 14.67 8.87
CA ASN A 52 -4.26 15.59 9.32
C ASN A 52 -3.16 15.70 8.25
N LEU A 53 -3.42 16.48 7.20
CA LEU A 53 -2.49 16.71 6.10
C LEU A 53 -1.51 17.84 6.44
N LYS A 54 -0.22 17.60 6.16
CA LYS A 54 0.87 18.57 6.23
C LYS A 54 1.53 18.67 4.87
N ILE A 55 1.88 19.88 4.44
CA ILE A 55 2.47 20.11 3.11
C ILE A 55 3.82 20.80 3.23
N VAL A 56 4.82 20.29 2.53
CA VAL A 56 6.12 20.95 2.32
C VAL A 56 6.29 21.18 0.83
N LEU A 57 6.60 22.40 0.42
CA LEU A 57 6.89 22.75 -0.97
C LEU A 57 8.33 23.25 -1.07
N LEU A 58 9.16 22.51 -1.80
CA LEU A 58 10.47 22.96 -2.25
C LEU A 58 10.32 23.86 -3.47
N ASP A 59 11.14 24.91 -3.54
CA ASP A 59 11.12 25.90 -4.63
C ASP A 59 11.82 25.41 -5.91
N HIS A 60 12.56 24.31 -5.84
CA HIS A 60 13.24 23.69 -6.96
C HIS A 60 13.25 22.16 -6.86
N ASN A 61 13.64 21.50 -7.96
CA ASN A 61 13.74 20.05 -8.01
C ASN A 61 15.12 19.59 -7.50
N PRO A 62 15.17 18.63 -6.56
CA PRO A 62 16.39 17.87 -6.34
C PRO A 62 16.73 16.96 -7.54
N PRO A 63 17.92 16.31 -7.55
CA PRO A 63 18.34 15.44 -8.65
C PRO A 63 17.42 14.23 -8.92
N ASN A 64 16.63 13.79 -7.95
CA ASN A 64 15.63 12.72 -8.05
C ASN A 64 14.55 12.90 -6.96
N ASP A 65 13.58 11.97 -6.88
CA ASP A 65 12.46 12.01 -5.95
C ASP A 65 12.78 11.60 -4.50
N THR A 66 13.92 10.93 -4.28
CA THR A 66 14.30 10.34 -2.99
C THR A 66 14.32 11.39 -1.85
N PRO A 67 14.90 12.58 -2.03
CA PRO A 67 14.81 13.67 -1.05
C PRO A 67 13.41 14.00 -0.54
N LEU A 68 12.39 13.94 -1.39
CA LEU A 68 11.04 14.36 -1.00
C LEU A 68 10.43 13.34 -0.03
N ARG A 69 10.68 12.05 -0.28
CA ARG A 69 10.26 10.96 0.64
C ARG A 69 10.97 11.06 1.97
N ASP A 70 12.25 11.39 1.96
CA ASP A 70 13.05 11.54 3.17
C ASP A 70 12.62 12.77 3.98
N ILE A 71 12.37 13.90 3.33
CA ILE A 71 11.81 15.11 3.96
C ILE A 71 10.44 14.78 4.58
N SER A 72 9.55 14.14 3.84
CA SER A 72 8.23 13.72 4.35
C SER A 72 8.36 12.81 5.57
N THR A 73 9.32 11.87 5.56
CA THR A 73 9.57 10.96 6.68
C THR A 73 10.13 11.70 7.90
N VAL A 74 11.08 12.62 7.70
CA VAL A 74 11.71 13.39 8.78
C VAL A 74 10.72 14.36 9.43
N VAL A 75 9.83 14.97 8.65
CA VAL A 75 8.73 15.79 9.16
C VAL A 75 7.69 14.92 9.85
N GLY A 76 7.28 13.82 9.21
CA GLY A 76 6.26 12.89 9.73
C GLY A 76 6.69 12.17 11.01
N ALA A 77 7.98 12.01 11.26
CA ALA A 77 8.50 11.45 12.50
C ALA A 77 8.07 12.23 13.76
N ASP A 78 7.73 13.52 13.63
CA ASP A 78 7.24 14.35 14.73
C ASP A 78 5.72 14.21 14.95
N TYR A 79 5.00 13.52 14.05
CA TYR A 79 3.54 13.46 14.01
C TYR A 79 3.02 12.06 13.64
N HIS A 80 2.60 11.27 14.63
CA HIS A 80 2.15 9.90 14.40
C HIS A 80 0.81 9.77 13.68
N ASP A 81 -0.02 10.80 13.69
CA ASP A 81 -1.37 10.84 13.13
C ASP A 81 -1.45 11.64 11.81
N ALA A 82 -0.33 12.18 11.34
CA ALA A 82 -0.31 13.04 10.16
C ALA A 82 0.09 12.30 8.88
N THR A 83 -0.47 12.77 7.78
CA THR A 83 0.03 12.50 6.42
C THR A 83 0.83 13.70 5.96
N VAL A 84 2.08 13.48 5.56
CA VAL A 84 2.97 14.53 5.03
C VAL A 84 3.10 14.37 3.53
N LEU A 85 2.87 15.46 2.80
CA LEU A 85 3.09 15.59 1.37
C LEU A 85 4.21 16.58 1.11
N THR A 86 5.31 16.14 0.53
CA THR A 86 6.39 17.00 0.05
C THR A 86 6.32 17.11 -1.46
N LEU A 87 6.33 18.35 -1.95
CA LEU A 87 6.21 18.74 -3.34
C LEU A 87 7.47 19.45 -3.81
N SER A 88 7.80 19.26 -5.08
CA SER A 88 8.68 20.10 -5.87
C SER A 88 8.03 20.27 -7.25
N PRO A 89 8.55 21.10 -8.17
CA PRO A 89 7.95 21.25 -9.48
C PRO A 89 7.69 19.93 -10.23
N ASN A 90 8.57 18.93 -10.13
CA ASN A 90 8.47 17.68 -10.91
C ASN A 90 8.37 16.41 -10.08
N TYR A 91 8.71 16.46 -8.79
CA TYR A 91 8.68 15.30 -7.92
C TYR A 91 7.70 15.49 -6.77
N VAL A 92 7.20 14.37 -6.27
CA VAL A 92 6.32 14.26 -5.12
C VAL A 92 6.85 13.15 -4.23
N GLY A 93 6.79 13.32 -2.92
CA GLY A 93 7.07 12.26 -1.96
C GLY A 93 6.18 12.41 -0.74
N SER A 94 5.70 11.30 -0.19
CA SER A 94 4.77 11.31 0.93
C SER A 94 5.17 10.36 2.06
N TYR A 95 4.61 10.61 3.23
CA TYR A 95 4.71 9.76 4.41
C TYR A 95 3.35 9.73 5.12
N SER A 96 2.88 8.55 5.50
CA SER A 96 1.73 8.40 6.38
C SER A 96 1.78 7.06 7.11
N THR A 97 1.28 7.03 8.33
CA THR A 97 0.93 5.81 9.07
C THR A 97 -0.55 5.48 8.97
N GLN A 98 -1.36 6.40 8.43
CA GLN A 98 -2.82 6.29 8.37
C GLN A 98 -3.30 5.67 7.05
N PHE A 99 -2.53 5.85 5.97
CA PHE A 99 -2.86 5.35 4.65
C PHE A 99 -1.92 4.21 4.21
N PRO A 100 -2.43 3.18 3.53
CA PRO A 100 -1.60 2.15 2.92
C PRO A 100 -0.61 2.75 1.92
N ARG A 101 0.57 2.14 1.81
CA ARG A 101 1.63 2.59 0.89
C ARG A 101 1.15 2.68 -0.55
N VAL A 102 0.31 1.74 -0.99
CA VAL A 102 -0.23 1.72 -2.37
C VAL A 102 -1.11 2.95 -2.66
N THR A 103 -1.91 3.40 -1.69
CA THR A 103 -2.76 4.60 -1.83
C THR A 103 -1.88 5.85 -1.93
N LEU A 104 -0.85 5.93 -1.10
CA LEU A 104 0.13 7.02 -1.15
C LEU A 104 0.84 7.08 -2.51
N GLU A 105 1.28 5.95 -3.04
CA GLU A 105 1.96 5.86 -4.34
C GLU A 105 1.03 6.24 -5.50
N ALA A 106 -0.23 5.79 -5.47
CA ALA A 106 -1.24 6.21 -6.44
C ALA A 106 -1.47 7.73 -6.40
N GLY A 107 -1.55 8.30 -5.21
CA GLY A 107 -1.69 9.74 -5.01
C GLY A 107 -0.46 10.51 -5.51
N GLU A 108 0.75 10.03 -5.21
CA GLU A 108 2.02 10.61 -5.68
C GLU A 108 2.08 10.66 -7.22
N ASP A 109 1.55 9.64 -7.90
CA ASP A 109 1.61 9.56 -9.36
C ASP A 109 0.71 10.58 -10.06
N ILE A 110 -0.49 10.84 -9.54
CA ILE A 110 -1.40 11.83 -10.12
C ILE A 110 -1.12 13.27 -9.66
N ALA A 111 -0.29 13.42 -8.63
CA ALA A 111 0.12 14.72 -8.08
C ALA A 111 1.32 15.36 -8.80
N LYS A 112 1.91 14.74 -9.83
CA LYS A 112 3.06 15.29 -10.58
C LYS A 112 2.60 16.29 -11.66
N THR A 113 1.98 17.40 -11.26
CA THR A 113 1.32 18.33 -12.20
C THR A 113 2.12 19.58 -12.55
N GLY A 114 3.17 19.92 -11.79
CA GLY A 114 3.88 21.19 -11.92
C GLY A 114 3.25 22.36 -11.17
N ASN A 115 1.97 22.28 -10.81
CA ASN A 115 1.31 23.27 -9.96
C ASN A 115 1.12 22.70 -8.54
N PRO A 116 1.70 23.31 -7.49
CA PRO A 116 1.70 22.71 -6.16
C PRO A 116 0.29 22.57 -5.55
N VAL A 117 -0.62 23.51 -5.83
CA VAL A 117 -1.98 23.48 -5.29
C VAL A 117 -2.80 22.37 -5.96
N VAL A 118 -2.74 22.29 -7.30
CA VAL A 118 -3.42 21.21 -8.05
C VAL A 118 -2.86 19.84 -7.67
N SER A 119 -1.54 19.75 -7.52
CA SER A 119 -0.85 18.53 -7.06
C SER A 119 -1.37 18.07 -5.69
N ALA A 120 -1.47 18.99 -4.73
CA ALA A 120 -1.99 18.69 -3.41
C ALA A 120 -3.47 18.30 -3.42
N GLN A 121 -4.29 18.93 -4.27
CA GLN A 121 -5.70 18.59 -4.44
C GLN A 121 -5.88 17.19 -5.04
N HIS A 122 -5.11 16.84 -6.08
CA HIS A 122 -5.13 15.50 -6.65
C HIS A 122 -4.72 14.45 -5.63
N PHE A 123 -3.65 14.69 -4.88
CA PHE A 123 -3.22 13.80 -3.80
C PHE A 123 -4.32 13.60 -2.76
N LEU A 124 -4.91 14.70 -2.25
CA LEU A 124 -6.00 14.64 -1.27
C LEU A 124 -7.22 13.90 -1.83
N HIS A 125 -7.55 14.10 -3.10
CA HIS A 125 -8.65 13.38 -3.75
C HIS A 125 -8.43 11.87 -3.75
N GLU A 126 -7.21 11.41 -4.06
CA GLU A 126 -6.87 9.98 -4.02
C GLU A 126 -6.97 9.41 -2.59
N LEU A 127 -6.55 10.17 -1.57
CA LEU A 127 -6.68 9.71 -0.18
C LEU A 127 -8.14 9.53 0.27
N ASN A 128 -9.05 10.34 -0.26
CA ASN A 128 -10.48 10.25 0.00
C ASN A 128 -11.19 9.24 -0.91
N ALA A 129 -10.51 8.69 -1.92
CA ALA A 129 -11.12 7.74 -2.83
C ALA A 129 -11.38 6.40 -2.12
N PRO A 130 -12.55 5.77 -2.34
CA PRO A 130 -12.80 4.45 -1.82
C PRO A 130 -11.77 3.43 -2.34
N GLU A 131 -11.04 2.78 -1.45
CA GLU A 131 -10.10 1.73 -1.84
C GLU A 131 -10.84 0.44 -2.24
N PHE A 132 -10.38 -0.20 -3.32
CA PHE A 132 -10.90 -1.51 -3.69
C PHE A 132 -10.46 -2.55 -2.65
N PRO A 133 -11.36 -3.43 -2.15
CA PRO A 133 -11.06 -4.35 -1.06
C PRO A 133 -10.22 -5.56 -1.51
N TRP A 134 -8.97 -5.32 -1.90
CA TRP A 134 -8.04 -6.33 -2.41
C TRP A 134 -7.91 -7.53 -1.48
N THR A 135 -7.78 -7.29 -0.17
CA THR A 135 -7.71 -8.34 0.85
C THR A 135 -8.93 -9.26 0.79
N GLY A 136 -10.14 -8.69 0.68
CA GLY A 136 -11.37 -9.46 0.58
C GLY A 136 -11.41 -10.30 -0.70
N LEU A 137 -11.02 -9.71 -1.83
CA LEU A 137 -10.92 -10.43 -3.11
C LEU A 137 -9.89 -11.57 -3.03
N THR A 138 -8.70 -11.32 -2.50
CA THR A 138 -7.64 -12.33 -2.39
C THR A 138 -8.08 -13.49 -1.47
N ILE A 139 -8.69 -13.19 -0.32
CA ILE A 139 -9.22 -14.23 0.58
C ILE A 139 -10.27 -15.07 -0.15
N PHE A 140 -11.21 -14.44 -0.85
CA PHE A 140 -12.22 -15.14 -1.62
C PHE A 140 -11.61 -16.07 -2.67
N LEU A 141 -10.64 -15.58 -3.44
CA LEU A 141 -9.95 -16.38 -4.46
C LEU A 141 -9.24 -17.59 -3.84
N LEU A 142 -8.57 -17.42 -2.70
CA LEU A 142 -7.91 -18.52 -1.99
C LEU A 142 -8.90 -19.59 -1.54
N VAL A 143 -10.07 -19.20 -1.02
CA VAL A 143 -11.12 -20.15 -0.60
C VAL A 143 -11.64 -20.96 -1.79
N VAL A 144 -11.89 -20.29 -2.93
CA VAL A 144 -12.35 -20.96 -4.17
C VAL A 144 -11.31 -21.97 -4.66
N VAL A 145 -10.04 -21.57 -4.74
CA VAL A 145 -8.95 -22.45 -5.17
C VAL A 145 -8.78 -23.63 -4.21
N PHE A 146 -8.86 -23.38 -2.90
CA PHE A 146 -8.79 -24.44 -1.89
C PHE A 146 -9.94 -25.45 -2.02
N ALA A 147 -11.18 -24.97 -2.21
CA ALA A 147 -12.33 -25.84 -2.42
C ALA A 147 -12.18 -26.70 -3.69
N ALA A 148 -11.67 -26.12 -4.78
CA ALA A 148 -11.38 -26.86 -6.01
C ALA A 148 -10.30 -27.94 -5.80
N ALA A 149 -9.22 -27.61 -5.06
CA ALA A 149 -8.16 -28.56 -4.74
C ALA A 149 -8.68 -29.73 -3.88
N VAL A 150 -9.49 -29.44 -2.85
CA VAL A 150 -10.11 -30.48 -2.03
C VAL A 150 -11.08 -31.33 -2.86
N GLY A 151 -11.94 -30.70 -3.67
CA GLY A 151 -12.89 -31.40 -4.53
C GLY A 151 -12.20 -32.35 -5.51
N THR A 152 -11.17 -31.87 -6.20
CA THR A 152 -10.37 -32.71 -7.12
C THR A 152 -9.66 -33.85 -6.39
N ARG A 153 -9.10 -33.61 -5.19
CA ARG A 153 -8.48 -34.66 -4.37
C ARG A 153 -9.47 -35.75 -3.96
N LEU A 154 -10.68 -35.37 -3.53
CA LEU A 154 -11.73 -36.34 -3.16
C LEU A 154 -12.15 -37.20 -4.35
N LEU A 155 -12.30 -36.60 -5.54
CA LEU A 155 -12.61 -37.33 -6.77
C LEU A 155 -11.47 -38.29 -7.17
N GLN A 156 -10.21 -37.86 -7.09
CA GLN A 156 -9.05 -38.72 -7.35
C GLN A 156 -8.97 -39.92 -6.39
N VAL A 157 -9.20 -39.71 -5.09
CA VAL A 157 -9.18 -40.80 -4.10
C VAL A 157 -10.33 -41.78 -4.33
N ARG A 158 -11.53 -41.30 -4.68
CA ARG A 158 -12.67 -42.16 -5.01
C ARG A 158 -12.43 -43.00 -6.28
N GLY A 159 -11.81 -42.41 -7.30
CA GLY A 159 -11.50 -43.11 -8.55
C GLY A 159 -10.39 -44.17 -8.44
N ARG A 160 -9.58 -44.14 -7.38
CA ARG A 160 -8.50 -45.12 -7.13
C ARG A 160 -8.92 -46.33 -6.27
N ARG A 161 -10.21 -46.50 -5.95
CA ARG A 161 -10.68 -47.72 -5.28
C ARG A 161 -10.58 -48.91 -6.25
N PRO A 162 -9.76 -49.95 -5.95
CA PRO A 162 -9.69 -51.13 -6.79
C PRO A 162 -11.03 -51.86 -6.82
N ALA A 163 -11.42 -52.36 -8.00
CA ALA A 163 -12.55 -53.26 -8.12
C ALA A 163 -12.28 -54.52 -7.29
N THR A 164 -13.23 -54.92 -6.45
CA THR A 164 -13.19 -56.18 -5.69
C THR A 164 -12.90 -57.34 -6.65
N PRO A 165 -11.82 -58.12 -6.45
CA PRO A 165 -11.60 -59.32 -7.24
C PRO A 165 -12.81 -60.26 -7.10
N ALA A 166 -13.35 -60.74 -8.22
CA ALA A 166 -14.43 -61.71 -8.21
C ALA A 166 -14.01 -62.97 -7.44
N PRO A 167 -14.91 -63.63 -6.68
CA PRO A 167 -14.58 -64.88 -6.00
C PRO A 167 -14.08 -65.89 -7.03
N THR A 168 -12.87 -66.41 -6.85
CA THR A 168 -12.38 -67.53 -7.64
C THR A 168 -13.26 -68.74 -7.32
N PRO A 169 -13.90 -69.38 -8.31
CA PRO A 169 -14.70 -70.58 -8.05
C PRO A 169 -13.77 -71.69 -7.54
N ASP A 170 -14.07 -72.22 -6.35
CA ASP A 170 -13.44 -73.43 -5.85
C ASP A 170 -13.62 -74.55 -6.88
N THR A 171 -12.50 -75.08 -7.38
CA THR A 171 -12.49 -76.25 -8.27
C THR A 171 -12.91 -77.47 -7.44
N PRO A 172 -13.97 -78.21 -7.80
CA PRO A 172 -14.34 -79.44 -7.09
C PRO A 172 -13.22 -80.48 -7.25
N PRO A 173 -12.90 -81.28 -6.22
CA PRO A 173 -11.91 -82.33 -6.36
C PRO A 173 -12.35 -83.36 -7.41
N ASP A 174 -11.44 -83.66 -8.32
CA ASP A 174 -11.55 -84.66 -9.37
C ASP A 174 -12.14 -85.97 -8.83
N ALA A 175 -13.28 -86.36 -9.38
CA ALA A 175 -13.76 -87.72 -9.33
C ALA A 175 -12.82 -88.60 -10.18
N THR A 176 -11.82 -89.21 -9.55
CA THR A 176 -11.13 -90.37 -10.12
C THR A 176 -11.80 -91.64 -9.61
N GLY A 177 -12.45 -92.34 -10.55
CA GLY A 177 -13.15 -93.59 -10.29
C GLY A 177 -12.24 -94.82 -10.29
N SER A 178 -12.86 -95.90 -9.79
CA SER A 178 -12.72 -97.30 -10.25
C SER A 178 -11.43 -98.06 -9.90
N ALA A 179 -11.50 -98.98 -8.93
CA ALA A 179 -11.87 -100.40 -9.14
C ALA A 179 -12.04 -101.12 -7.79
#